data_AF-A0A831WKB0-F1
#
_entry.id   AF-A0A831WKB0-F1
#
_cell.length_a   1.000
_cell.length_b   1.000
_cell.length_c   1.000
_cell.angle_alpha   90.00
_cell.angle_beta   90.00
_cell.angle_gamma   90.00
#
_symmetry.space_group_name_H-M   'P 1'
#
loop_
_entity.id
_entity.type
_entity.pdbx_description
1 polymer ?
#
loop_
_entity_poly.entity_id
_entity_poly.type
_entity_poly.pdbx_seq_one_letter_code
_entity_poly.pdbx_strand_id
1 'polypeptide(L)'
;MTSDRKKARLILEDGTIFEGYSFGSIKTVSGEVVFNTGMIGYPESLTDPSYRGQILVLTYPLIGNYGIPGNEKEDGLLKHFESDKIQVQGLVIVNDSEEYSHWNAKKSLSEWMREHNIPGIYGVDTRELTKKLRERGTMLGKIVYDNDNIEFEDPNKRNLVAELSIV
;
A
#
# COMPACT_ATOMS: atom_id res chain seq x y z
N MET A 1 -21.56 -3.37 10.62
CA MET A 1 -21.92 -1.97 10.27
C MET A 1 -21.13 -1.60 9.03
N THR A 2 -21.74 -1.73 7.86
CA THR A 2 -21.11 -1.52 6.54
C THR A 2 -20.98 -0.02 6.29
N SER A 3 -19.92 0.60 6.81
CA SER A 3 -19.63 2.03 6.57
C SER A 3 -19.37 2.27 5.08
N ASP A 4 -19.90 3.35 4.50
CA ASP A 4 -19.67 3.87 3.14
C ASP A 4 -18.26 3.60 2.58
N ARG A 5 -18.05 2.44 1.95
CA ARG A 5 -16.79 2.12 1.28
C ARG A 5 -16.85 2.64 -0.14
N LYS A 6 -16.07 3.69 -0.42
CA LYS A 6 -16.02 4.33 -1.73
C LYS A 6 -15.41 3.37 -2.75
N LYS A 7 -15.95 3.35 -3.97
CA LYS A 7 -15.36 2.54 -5.04
C LYS A 7 -14.01 3.14 -5.44
N ALA A 8 -13.03 2.27 -5.62
CA ALA A 8 -11.70 2.62 -6.09
C ALA A 8 -11.32 1.72 -7.25
N ARG A 9 -10.48 2.23 -8.15
CA ARG A 9 -9.99 1.48 -9.30
C ARG A 9 -8.48 1.59 -9.38
N LEU A 10 -7.80 0.47 -9.53
CA LEU A 10 -6.40 0.41 -9.93
C LEU A 10 -6.35 0.29 -11.45
N ILE A 11 -5.83 1.32 -12.10
CA ILE A 11 -5.65 1.37 -13.56
C ILE A 11 -4.18 1.19 -13.86
N LEU A 12 -3.82 0.19 -14.67
CA LEU A 12 -2.46 -0.04 -15.16
C LEU A 12 -2.20 0.70 -16.46
N GLU A 13 -0.93 0.93 -16.79
CA GLU A 13 -0.52 1.63 -18.03
C GLU A 13 -1.02 0.97 -19.31
N ASP A 14 -1.25 -0.35 -19.29
CA ASP A 14 -1.74 -1.11 -20.43
C ASP A 14 -3.26 -1.10 -20.58
N GLY A 15 -3.94 -0.28 -19.78
CA GLY A 15 -5.39 -0.07 -19.83
C GLY A 15 -6.19 -1.07 -19.00
N THR A 16 -5.56 -2.01 -18.31
CA THR A 16 -6.29 -2.94 -17.42
C THR A 16 -6.75 -2.26 -16.16
N ILE A 17 -7.97 -2.57 -15.74
CA ILE A 17 -8.65 -1.95 -14.61
C ILE A 17 -9.02 -3.05 -13.62
N PHE A 18 -8.55 -2.90 -12.39
CA PHE A 18 -9.00 -3.70 -11.26
C PHE A 18 -9.90 -2.85 -10.37
N GLU A 19 -11.14 -3.29 -10.20
CA GLU A 19 -12.10 -2.62 -9.33
C GLU A 19 -12.03 -3.19 -7.92
N GLY A 20 -12.25 -2.31 -6.94
CA GLY A 20 -12.27 -2.68 -5.54
C GLY A 20 -12.88 -1.56 -4.71
N TYR A 21 -12.58 -1.62 -3.43
CA TYR A 21 -13.11 -0.70 -2.44
C TYR A 21 -11.98 0.01 -1.73
N SER A 22 -12.19 1.28 -1.43
CA SER A 22 -11.24 2.11 -0.73
C SER A 22 -11.04 1.66 0.72
N PHE A 23 -9.79 1.61 1.17
CA PHE A 23 -9.42 1.64 2.58
C PHE A 23 -8.24 2.61 2.79
N GLY A 24 -7.96 2.98 4.03
CA GLY A 24 -7.00 4.06 4.28
C GLY A 24 -7.53 5.44 3.86
N SER A 25 -6.64 6.28 3.31
CA SER A 25 -6.96 7.64 2.85
C SER A 25 -7.63 7.63 1.46
N ILE A 26 -8.54 8.57 1.21
CA ILE A 26 -9.18 8.73 -0.10
C ILE A 26 -8.35 9.74 -0.90
N LYS A 27 -7.32 9.25 -1.59
CA LYS A 27 -6.40 10.09 -2.36
C LYS A 27 -5.95 9.39 -3.64
N THR A 28 -6.20 10.04 -4.77
CA THR A 28 -5.74 9.55 -6.06
C THR A 28 -4.20 9.63 -6.16
N VAL A 29 -3.55 8.53 -6.52
CA VAL A 29 -2.08 8.41 -6.58
C VAL A 29 -1.62 7.60 -7.79
N SER A 30 -0.45 7.92 -8.31
CA SER A 30 0.24 7.17 -9.36
C SER A 30 1.60 6.70 -8.86
N GLY A 31 2.08 5.60 -9.43
CA GLY A 31 3.37 5.02 -9.09
C GLY A 31 3.63 3.72 -9.83
N GLU A 32 4.78 3.13 -9.57
CA GLU A 32 5.13 1.82 -10.12
C GLU A 32 4.46 0.71 -9.30
N VAL A 33 3.71 -0.17 -9.95
CA VAL A 33 3.03 -1.29 -9.29
C VAL A 33 4.00 -2.45 -9.15
N VAL A 34 4.21 -2.86 -7.92
CA VAL A 34 5.09 -3.98 -7.56
C VAL A 34 4.34 -4.95 -6.67
N PHE A 35 4.72 -6.22 -6.70
CA PHE A 35 4.14 -7.23 -5.81
C PHE A 35 5.17 -7.77 -4.82
N ASN A 36 4.70 -8.11 -3.62
CA ASN A 36 5.51 -8.78 -2.61
C ASN A 36 4.83 -10.09 -2.18
N THR A 37 5.63 -11.16 -2.18
CA THR A 37 5.23 -12.52 -1.79
C THR A 37 5.34 -12.80 -0.30
N GLY A 38 5.77 -11.82 0.49
CA GLY A 38 5.80 -11.87 1.95
C GLY A 38 4.41 -12.15 2.51
N MET A 39 4.32 -13.20 3.34
CA MET A 39 3.06 -13.58 4.01
C MET A 39 2.85 -12.85 5.34
N ILE A 40 3.93 -12.33 5.92
CA ILE A 40 3.99 -11.63 7.20
C ILE A 40 4.86 -10.38 7.04
N GLY A 41 4.82 -9.49 8.03
CA GLY A 41 5.63 -8.27 8.04
C GLY A 41 5.14 -7.16 7.10
N TYR A 42 3.81 -6.96 7.02
CA TYR A 42 3.27 -5.84 6.24
C TYR A 42 3.59 -4.47 6.86
N PRO A 43 3.65 -4.26 8.19
CA PRO A 43 4.10 -2.97 8.74
C PRO A 43 5.53 -2.62 8.31
N GLU A 44 6.43 -3.60 8.36
CA GLU A 44 7.84 -3.49 7.95
C GLU A 44 7.92 -3.23 6.44
N SER A 45 7.20 -4.02 5.63
CA SER A 45 7.15 -3.82 4.17
C SER A 45 6.59 -2.44 3.77
N LEU A 46 5.63 -1.90 4.52
CA LEU A 46 5.03 -0.58 4.23
C LEU A 46 5.96 0.57 4.62
N THR A 47 6.86 0.35 5.58
CA THR A 47 7.84 1.34 6.06
C THR A 47 9.22 1.21 5.41
N ASP A 48 9.44 0.20 4.57
CA ASP A 48 10.71 0.02 3.84
C ASP A 48 10.91 1.15 2.80
N PRO A 49 12.00 1.95 2.89
CA PRO A 49 12.34 3.01 1.95
C PRO A 49 12.42 2.57 0.48
N SER A 50 12.68 1.28 0.22
CA SER A 50 12.79 0.71 -1.12
C SER A 50 11.49 0.83 -1.93
N TYR A 51 10.33 0.92 -1.26
CA TYR A 51 9.03 1.04 -1.92
C TYR A 51 8.59 2.49 -2.18
N ARG A 52 9.50 3.46 -2.04
CA ARG A 52 9.20 4.87 -2.26
C ARG A 52 8.68 5.11 -3.69
N GLY A 53 7.48 5.67 -3.80
CA GLY A 53 6.84 5.95 -5.09
C GLY A 53 6.20 4.72 -5.76
N GLN A 54 6.19 3.58 -5.07
CA GLN A 54 5.61 2.34 -5.58
C GLN A 54 4.24 2.04 -4.95
N ILE A 55 3.37 1.42 -5.73
CA ILE A 55 2.10 0.87 -5.26
C ILE A 55 2.32 -0.61 -4.97
N LEU A 56 2.23 -0.98 -3.70
CA LEU A 56 2.54 -2.32 -3.24
C LEU A 56 1.32 -3.24 -3.33
N VAL A 57 1.49 -4.38 -3.97
CA VAL A 57 0.50 -5.46 -4.06
C VAL A 57 0.93 -6.60 -3.15
N LEU A 58 0.13 -6.90 -2.12
CA LEU A 58 0.40 -8.05 -1.26
C LEU A 58 -0.32 -9.28 -1.80
N THR A 59 0.45 -10.35 -2.01
CA THR A 59 -0.11 -11.62 -2.50
C THR A 59 -0.87 -12.40 -1.44
N TYR A 60 -0.61 -12.16 -0.16
CA TYR A 60 -1.29 -12.84 0.93
C TYR A 60 -2.71 -12.24 1.10
N PRO A 61 -3.77 -13.06 1.14
CA PRO A 61 -5.14 -12.56 1.03
C PRO A 61 -5.68 -11.91 2.31
N LEU A 62 -5.13 -12.25 3.48
CA LEU A 62 -5.59 -11.77 4.78
C LEU A 62 -4.61 -10.74 5.35
N ILE A 63 -4.84 -9.47 5.05
CA ILE A 63 -3.97 -8.38 5.50
C ILE A 63 -4.67 -7.56 6.58
N GLY A 64 -3.92 -7.14 7.61
CA GLY A 64 -4.46 -6.38 8.76
C GLY A 64 -4.84 -7.24 9.98
N ASN A 65 -4.72 -8.57 9.89
CA ASN A 65 -5.12 -9.51 10.95
C ASN A 65 -4.42 -9.30 12.30
N TYR A 66 -3.17 -8.85 12.30
CA TYR A 66 -2.42 -8.54 13.53
C TYR A 66 -2.27 -7.04 13.81
N GLY A 67 -2.98 -6.19 13.07
CA GLY A 67 -2.96 -4.74 13.26
C GLY A 67 -1.59 -4.10 13.08
N ILE A 68 -1.45 -2.88 13.59
CA ILE A 68 -0.20 -2.12 13.55
C ILE A 68 0.42 -2.07 14.96
N PRO A 69 1.72 -2.39 15.09
CA PRO A 69 2.42 -2.33 16.38
C PRO A 69 2.49 -0.90 16.92
N GLY A 70 2.80 -0.77 18.22
CA GLY A 70 3.01 0.53 18.85
C GLY A 70 4.30 1.23 18.38
N ASN A 71 4.38 2.54 18.60
CA ASN A 71 5.55 3.37 18.28
C ASN A 71 6.67 3.27 19.33
N GLU A 72 6.88 2.07 19.87
CA GLU A 72 7.95 1.84 20.85
C GLU A 72 9.31 2.06 20.20
N LYS A 73 10.21 2.74 20.93
CA LYS A 73 11.54 3.05 20.45
C LYS A 73 12.60 2.28 21.20
N GLU A 74 13.56 1.73 20.48
CA GLU A 74 14.76 1.09 21.00
C GLU A 74 15.96 1.77 20.32
N ASP A 75 16.93 2.25 21.10
CA ASP A 75 18.08 3.03 20.60
C ASP A 75 17.73 4.25 19.74
N GLY A 76 16.57 4.88 20.01
CA GLY A 76 16.06 6.05 19.28
C GLY A 76 15.33 5.73 17.97
N LEU A 77 15.34 4.47 17.55
CA LEU A 77 14.68 3.96 16.34
C LEU A 77 13.36 3.27 16.70
N LEU A 78 12.43 3.25 15.76
CA LEU A 78 11.17 2.52 15.92
C LEU A 78 11.44 1.00 15.93
N LYS A 79 11.03 0.32 17.00
CA LYS A 79 11.36 -1.11 17.23
C LYS A 79 10.76 -2.06 16.19
N HIS A 80 9.62 -1.69 15.60
CA HIS A 80 8.81 -2.57 14.75
C HIS A 80 8.59 -2.01 13.34
N PHE A 81 9.36 -1.00 12.94
CA PHE A 81 9.23 -0.32 11.66
C PHE A 81 10.61 -0.10 11.05
N GLU A 82 10.71 -0.21 9.73
CA GLU A 82 11.98 -0.05 8.99
C GLU A 82 12.33 1.43 8.73
N SER A 83 11.35 2.32 8.88
CA SER A 83 11.58 3.77 8.86
C SER A 83 10.51 4.54 9.64
N ASP A 84 10.73 5.84 9.83
CA ASP A 84 9.84 6.73 10.60
C ASP A 84 8.47 6.99 9.94
N LYS A 85 8.27 6.57 8.68
CA LYS A 85 7.05 6.84 7.90
C LYS A 85 6.71 5.70 6.97
N ILE A 86 5.44 5.65 6.56
CA ILE A 86 5.02 4.80 5.44
C ILE A 86 5.66 5.34 4.16
N GLN A 87 6.31 4.45 3.42
CA GLN A 87 7.08 4.80 2.21
C GLN A 87 6.31 4.48 0.93
N VAL A 88 5.44 3.47 0.97
CA VAL A 88 4.60 3.09 -0.16
C VAL A 88 3.68 4.23 -0.58
N GLN A 89 3.42 4.32 -1.88
CA GLN A 89 2.51 5.31 -2.44
C GLN A 89 1.04 4.87 -2.34
N GLY A 90 0.80 3.57 -2.30
CA GLY A 90 -0.51 2.97 -2.07
C GLY A 90 -0.40 1.45 -1.84
N LEU A 91 -1.49 0.85 -1.36
CA LEU A 91 -1.54 -0.58 -1.01
C LEU A 91 -2.72 -1.27 -1.70
N VAL A 92 -2.47 -2.44 -2.30
CA VAL A 92 -3.46 -3.27 -3.01
C VAL A 92 -3.52 -4.65 -2.35
N ILE A 93 -4.70 -5.03 -1.87
CA ILE A 93 -4.91 -6.30 -1.15
C ILE A 93 -6.20 -6.99 -1.60
N VAL A 94 -6.33 -8.28 -1.27
CA VAL A 94 -7.57 -9.03 -1.50
C VAL A 94 -8.60 -8.67 -0.42
N ASN A 95 -8.23 -8.79 0.85
CA ASN A 95 -9.14 -8.54 1.95
C ASN A 95 -8.47 -7.77 3.09
N ASP A 96 -9.21 -6.78 3.61
CA ASP A 96 -8.88 -5.99 4.79
C ASP A 96 -9.55 -6.64 6.00
N SER A 97 -8.76 -7.01 7.01
CA SER A 97 -9.29 -7.48 8.29
C SER A 97 -9.68 -6.28 9.15
N GLU A 98 -10.99 -6.03 9.30
CA GLU A 98 -11.49 -4.93 10.15
C GLU A 98 -11.10 -5.14 11.62
N GLU A 99 -11.17 -6.38 12.08
CA GLU A 99 -10.75 -6.77 13.41
C GLU A 99 -9.31 -7.28 13.38
N TYR A 100 -8.50 -6.79 14.31
CA TYR A 100 -7.13 -7.23 14.52
C TYR A 100 -7.00 -7.90 15.89
N SER A 101 -6.17 -8.94 15.97
CA SER A 101 -5.89 -9.63 17.22
C SER A 101 -4.41 -9.96 17.32
N HIS A 102 -3.69 -9.14 18.08
CA HIS A 102 -2.29 -9.35 18.39
C HIS A 102 -1.92 -8.59 19.67
N TRP A 103 -1.08 -9.19 20.52
CA TRP A 103 -0.70 -8.62 21.82
C TRP A 103 -0.05 -7.23 21.70
N ASN A 104 0.63 -6.98 20.57
CA ASN A 104 1.32 -5.72 20.29
C ASN A 104 0.50 -4.73 19.45
N ALA A 105 -0.70 -5.10 18.98
CA ALA A 105 -1.49 -4.24 18.12
C ALA A 105 -2.04 -3.04 18.89
N LYS A 106 -1.88 -1.84 18.34
CA LYS A 106 -2.45 -0.61 18.89
C LYS A 106 -3.53 0.00 18.02
N LYS A 107 -3.48 -0.23 16.71
CA LYS A 107 -4.38 0.34 15.71
C LYS A 107 -4.68 -0.64 14.58
N SER A 108 -5.75 -0.39 13.84
CA SER A 108 -6.02 -1.12 12.60
C SER A 108 -5.15 -0.58 11.46
N LEU A 109 -4.90 -1.42 10.45
CA LEU A 109 -4.18 -1.02 9.24
C LEU A 109 -4.88 0.16 8.54
N SER A 110 -6.21 0.10 8.44
CA SER A 110 -7.03 1.14 7.84
C SER A 110 -6.91 2.50 8.55
N GLU A 111 -6.86 2.51 9.88
CA GLU A 111 -6.66 3.74 10.67
C GLU A 111 -5.26 4.31 10.46
N TRP A 112 -4.24 3.47 10.55
CA TRP A 112 -2.85 3.88 10.36
C TRP A 112 -2.59 4.48 8.97
N MET A 113 -3.13 3.85 7.91
CA MET A 113 -3.01 4.40 6.56
C MET A 113 -3.73 5.75 6.39
N ARG A 114 -4.85 5.99 7.09
CA ARG A 114 -5.53 7.29 7.10
C ARG A 114 -4.67 8.36 7.73
N GLU A 115 -4.07 8.07 8.88
CA GLU A 115 -3.18 9.01 9.60
C GLU A 115 -1.98 9.44 8.75
N HIS A 116 -1.43 8.50 7.99
CA HIS A 116 -0.28 8.76 7.11
C HIS A 116 -0.67 9.22 5.69
N ASN A 117 -1.96 9.47 5.42
CA ASN A 117 -2.47 9.90 4.12
C ASN A 117 -2.14 8.94 2.95
N ILE A 118 -2.13 7.64 3.22
CA ILE A 118 -1.83 6.60 2.22
C ILE A 118 -3.14 5.94 1.75
N PRO A 119 -3.39 5.90 0.43
CA PRO A 119 -4.55 5.23 -0.12
C PRO A 119 -4.36 3.72 -0.21
N GLY A 120 -5.46 2.99 0.00
CA GLY A 120 -5.52 1.56 -0.16
C GLY A 120 -6.74 1.13 -1.00
N ILE A 121 -6.60 0.03 -1.72
CA ILE A 121 -7.69 -0.67 -2.40
C ILE A 121 -7.71 -2.14 -1.98
N TYR A 122 -8.86 -2.61 -1.51
CA TYR A 122 -9.08 -4.02 -1.20
C TYR A 122 -10.20 -4.60 -2.08
N GLY A 123 -10.31 -5.92 -2.17
CA GLY A 123 -11.26 -6.61 -3.04
C GLY A 123 -10.75 -6.83 -4.47
N VAL A 124 -9.46 -6.60 -4.70
CA VAL A 124 -8.80 -6.81 -5.99
C VAL A 124 -8.28 -8.24 -6.08
N ASP A 125 -8.40 -8.87 -7.25
CA ASP A 125 -7.73 -10.15 -7.51
C ASP A 125 -6.21 -9.93 -7.63
N THR A 126 -5.51 -9.97 -6.50
CA THR A 126 -4.06 -9.80 -6.47
C THR A 126 -3.32 -10.96 -7.14
N ARG A 127 -3.95 -12.14 -7.34
CA ARG A 127 -3.32 -13.26 -8.04
C ARG A 127 -3.27 -13.02 -9.54
N GLU A 128 -4.36 -12.53 -10.12
CA GLU A 128 -4.39 -12.11 -11.52
C GLU A 128 -3.40 -10.97 -11.76
N LEU A 129 -3.44 -9.94 -10.90
CA LEU A 129 -2.52 -8.81 -10.95
C LEU A 129 -1.05 -9.26 -10.88
N THR A 130 -0.72 -10.18 -9.96
CA THR A 130 0.64 -10.70 -9.80
C THR A 130 1.10 -11.51 -11.00
N LYS A 131 0.24 -12.34 -11.61
CA LYS A 131 0.59 -13.07 -12.85
C LYS A 131 0.98 -12.10 -13.94
N LYS A 132 0.21 -11.02 -14.07
CA LYS A 132 0.42 -10.01 -15.09
C LYS A 132 1.72 -9.22 -14.90
N LEU A 133 1.99 -8.81 -13.66
CA LEU A 133 3.26 -8.17 -13.29
C LEU A 133 4.46 -9.11 -13.49
N ARG A 134 4.29 -10.42 -13.28
CA ARG A 134 5.35 -11.39 -13.55
C ARG A 134 5.64 -11.53 -15.06
N GLU A 135 4.63 -11.45 -15.92
CA GLU A 135 4.80 -11.59 -17.38
C GLU A 135 5.35 -10.32 -18.04
N ARG A 136 4.91 -9.13 -17.59
CA ARG A 136 5.30 -7.85 -18.20
C ARG A 136 6.41 -7.10 -17.47
N GLY A 137 6.77 -7.55 -16.27
CA GLY A 137 7.66 -6.82 -15.36
C GLY A 137 6.90 -5.80 -14.52
N THR A 138 7.61 -4.78 -14.07
CA THR A 138 6.97 -3.66 -13.37
C THR A 138 6.15 -2.84 -14.37
N MET A 139 5.03 -2.29 -13.89
CA MET A 139 4.14 -1.47 -14.69
C MET A 139 3.73 -0.23 -13.91
N LEU A 140 3.55 0.88 -14.59
CA LEU A 140 2.95 2.06 -13.97
C LEU A 140 1.47 1.79 -13.70
N GLY A 141 1.01 2.28 -12.56
CA GLY A 141 -0.37 2.18 -12.15
C GLY A 141 -0.82 3.42 -11.41
N LYS A 142 -2.14 3.56 -11.31
CA LYS A 142 -2.77 4.62 -10.52
C LYS A 142 -4.00 4.10 -9.79
N ILE A 143 -4.13 4.51 -8.54
CA ILE A 143 -5.34 4.30 -7.74
C ILE A 143 -6.18 5.56 -7.90
N VAL A 144 -7.36 5.43 -8.48
CA VAL A 144 -8.29 6.53 -8.72
C VAL A 144 -9.62 6.31 -8.03
N TYR A 145 -10.25 7.40 -7.63
CA TYR A 145 -11.59 7.44 -7.04
C TYR A 145 -12.54 8.19 -7.97
N ASP A 146 -13.77 7.69 -8.10
CA ASP A 146 -14.79 8.29 -8.97
C ASP A 146 -14.27 8.61 -10.39
N ASN A 147 -14.35 9.88 -10.81
CA ASN A 147 -13.93 10.40 -12.11
C ASN A 147 -12.56 11.08 -12.09
N ASP A 148 -11.78 10.92 -11.01
CA ASP A 148 -10.41 11.46 -11.00
C ASP A 148 -9.58 10.78 -12.08
N ASN A 149 -8.88 11.61 -12.85
CA ASN A 149 -7.94 11.14 -13.86
C ASN A 149 -6.63 11.91 -13.72
N ILE A 150 -5.67 11.28 -13.05
CA ILE A 150 -4.29 11.76 -13.00
C ILE A 150 -3.46 11.06 -14.09
N GLU A 151 -2.38 11.70 -14.51
CA GLU A 151 -1.41 11.08 -15.41
C GLU A 151 -0.57 10.02 -14.68
N PHE A 152 -0.03 9.07 -15.46
CA PHE A 152 0.93 8.11 -14.94
C PHE A 152 2.25 8.84 -14.67
N GLU A 153 2.71 8.80 -13.42
CA GLU A 153 4.02 9.31 -13.03
C GLU A 153 4.96 8.13 -12.84
N ASP A 154 6.12 8.19 -13.49
CA ASP A 154 7.18 7.21 -13.30
C ASP A 154 8.11 7.68 -12.16
N PRO A 155 8.08 7.02 -10.99
CA PRO A 155 8.89 7.43 -9.84
C PRO A 155 10.39 7.30 -10.12
N ASN A 156 10.79 6.42 -11.05
CA ASN A 156 12.20 6.15 -11.36
C ASN A 156 12.88 7.30 -12.11
N LYS A 157 12.10 8.27 -12.62
CA LYS A 157 12.63 9.51 -13.20
C LYS A 157 13.11 10.51 -12.15
N ARG A 158 12.74 10.32 -10.89
CA ARG A 158 13.18 11.15 -9.76
C ARG A 158 14.39 10.52 -9.07
N ASN A 159 15.17 11.35 -8.38
CA ASN A 159 16.24 10.84 -7.52
C ASN A 159 15.67 10.41 -6.16
N LEU A 160 15.11 9.19 -6.11
CA LEU A 160 14.49 8.62 -4.91
C LEU A 160 15.48 8.50 -3.74
N VAL A 161 16.76 8.24 -4.03
CA VAL A 161 17.81 8.16 -3.00
C VAL A 161 17.99 9.51 -2.31
N ALA A 162 18.01 10.61 -3.07
CA ALA A 162 18.11 11.95 -2.50
C ALA A 162 16.88 12.36 -1.67
N GLU A 163 15.68 11.83 -1.99
CA GLU A 163 14.46 12.08 -1.20
C GLU A 163 14.43 11.33 0.14
N LEU A 164 15.15 10.21 0.22
CA LEU A 164 15.18 9.32 1.39
C LEU A 164 16.40 9.55 2.27
N SER A 165 17.49 10.07 1.72
CA SER A 165 18.73 10.32 2.44
C SER A 165 18.57 11.47 3.42
N ILE A 166 19.00 11.26 4.66
CA ILE A 166 19.17 12.32 5.65
C ILE A 166 20.49 13.01 5.31
N VAL A 167 20.43 14.29 4.95
CA VAL A 167 21.60 15.13 4.64
C VAL A 167 22.27 15.60 5.93
#